data_AF-A0A2S7KYF7-F1
#
_entry.id   AF-A0A2S7KYF7-F1
#
_cell.length_a   1.000
_cell.length_b   1.000
_cell.length_c   1.000
_cell.angle_alpha   90.00
_cell.angle_beta   90.00
_cell.angle_gamma   90.00
#
_symmetry.space_group_name_H-M   'P 1'
#
loop_
_entity.id
_entity.type
_entity.pdbx_description
1 polymer ?
#
loop_
_entity_poly.entity_id
_entity_poly.type
_entity_poly.pdbx_seq_one_letter_code
_entity_poly.pdbx_strand_id
1 'polypeptide(L)' 'MSKLKCKHCGKDFYAGRHCLHSPTKKHKALTDGDNCVHCGNKFQAGRHCTHSPTKKHSLDC' A
#
# COMPACT_ATOMS: atom_id res chain seq x y z
N MET A 1 -1.30 13.69 -5.44
CA MET A 1 -1.24 12.71 -4.33
C MET A 1 -2.35 11.70 -4.55
N SER A 2 -2.02 10.47 -4.94
CA SER A 2 -3.01 9.44 -5.27
C SER A 2 -3.69 8.93 -4.00
N LYS A 3 -5.01 9.08 -3.90
CA LYS A 3 -5.82 8.43 -2.84
C LYS A 3 -5.91 6.95 -3.16
N LEU A 4 -5.53 6.10 -2.20
CA LEU A 4 -5.55 4.65 -2.36
C LEU A 4 -6.76 4.09 -1.66
N LYS A 5 -7.46 3.15 -2.29
CA LYS A 5 -8.57 2.45 -1.65
C LYS A 5 -8.04 1.25 -0.88
N CYS A 6 -8.34 1.15 0.41
CA CYS A 6 -7.89 0.01 1.21
C CYS A 6 -8.71 -1.24 0.91
N LYS A 7 -8.08 -2.37 0.59
CA LYS A 7 -8.81 -3.64 0.36
C LYS A 7 -9.49 -4.21 1.60
N HIS A 8 -8.97 -3.88 2.79
CA HIS A 8 -9.48 -4.41 4.05
C HIS A 8 -10.64 -3.61 4.64
N CYS A 9 -10.59 -2.27 4.52
CA CYS A 9 -11.61 -1.40 5.12
C CYS A 9 -12.44 -0.64 4.08
N GLY A 10 -12.17 -0.77 2.78
CA GLY A 10 -12.90 -0.11 1.69
C GLY A 10 -12.75 1.42 1.63
N LYS A 11 -12.09 2.02 2.62
CA LYS A 11 -11.88 3.47 2.72
C LYS A 11 -10.65 3.94 1.95
N ASP A 12 -10.73 5.15 1.43
CA ASP A 12 -9.57 5.86 0.90
C ASP A 12 -8.59 6.19 2.03
N PHE A 13 -7.30 5.98 1.77
CA PHE A 13 -6.23 6.21 2.72
C PHE A 13 -4.98 6.74 2.00
N TYR A 14 -4.03 7.23 2.81
CA TYR A 14 -2.72 7.68 2.35
C TYR A 14 -1.64 6.72 2.83
N ALA A 15 -0.57 6.60 2.04
CA ALA A 15 0.63 5.83 2.36
C ALA A 15 1.08 6.00 3.82
N GLY A 16 1.31 4.89 4.53
CA GLY A 16 1.80 4.91 5.91
C GLY A 16 0.73 5.00 7.00
N ARG A 17 -0.55 5.06 6.66
CA ARG A 17 -1.62 4.94 7.68
C ARG A 17 -1.79 3.51 8.17
N HIS A 18 -2.33 3.38 9.37
CA HIS A 18 -2.66 2.09 9.99
C HIS A 18 -4.12 1.72 9.73
N CYS A 19 -4.36 0.44 9.46
CA CYS A 19 -5.69 -0.12 9.23
C CYS A 19 -5.96 -1.22 10.25
N LEU A 20 -6.91 -1.01 11.16
CA LEU A 20 -7.29 -2.00 12.18
C LEU A 20 -7.94 -3.26 11.58
N HIS A 21 -8.55 -3.14 10.40
CA HIS A 21 -9.18 -4.27 9.69
C HIS A 21 -8.18 -5.15 8.94
N SER A 22 -6.91 -4.72 8.83
CA SER A 22 -5.86 -5.49 8.18
C SER A 22 -5.15 -6.37 9.21
N PRO A 23 -4.83 -7.64 8.89
CA PRO A 23 -4.10 -8.52 9.81
C PRO A 23 -2.71 -7.98 10.17
N THR A 24 -2.10 -7.18 9.28
CA THR A 24 -0.81 -6.54 9.52
C THR A 24 -0.92 -5.15 10.16
N LYS A 25 -2.14 -4.75 10.57
CA LYS A 25 -2.48 -3.40 11.08
C LYS A 25 -2.12 -2.25 10.13
N LYS A 26 -1.86 -2.54 8.86
CA LYS A 26 -1.46 -1.56 7.83
C LYS A 26 -2.46 -1.57 6.69
N HIS A 27 -2.73 -0.39 6.13
CA HIS A 27 -3.52 -0.34 4.91
C HIS A 27 -2.78 -1.04 3.77
N LYS A 28 -3.54 -1.82 3.00
CA LYS A 28 -3.12 -2.36 1.70
C LYS A 28 -4.02 -1.74 0.66
N ALA A 29 -3.42 -0.98 -0.24
CA ALA A 29 -4.12 -0.45 -1.40
C ALA A 29 -4.57 -1.61 -2.28
N LEU A 30 -5.82 -1.52 -2.73
CA LEU A 30 -6.31 -2.25 -3.86
C LEU A 30 -5.61 -1.63 -5.08
N THR A 31 -4.66 -2.33 -5.66
CA THR A 31 -3.91 -1.88 -6.84
C THR A 31 -4.06 -2.90 -7.95
N ASP A 32 -4.04 -2.43 -9.19
CA ASP A 32 -4.17 -3.26 -10.40
C ASP A 32 -2.86 -4.02 -10.75
N GLY A 33 -2.01 -4.32 -9.76
CA GLY A 33 -0.72 -5.00 -9.97
C GLY A 33 0.43 -4.12 -10.48
N ASP A 34 0.21 -2.84 -10.79
CA ASP A 34 1.27 -1.90 -11.22
C ASP A 34 1.69 -0.91 -10.11
N ASN A 35 0.83 -0.71 -9.10
CA ASN A 35 1.08 0.22 -8.00
C ASN A 35 1.39 -0.50 -6.69
N CYS A 36 2.27 0.08 -5.89
CA CYS A 36 2.65 -0.47 -4.60
C CYS A 36 1.49 -0.41 -3.60
N VAL A 37 1.18 -1.53 -2.97
CA VAL A 37 0.07 -1.65 -2.00
C VAL A 37 0.25 -0.79 -0.75
N HIS A 38 1.48 -0.36 -0.46
CA HIS A 38 1.80 0.40 0.76
C HIS A 38 1.84 1.90 0.55
N CYS A 39 2.24 2.35 -0.64
CA CYS A 39 2.43 3.78 -0.93
C CYS A 39 1.66 4.30 -2.13
N GLY A 40 1.08 3.42 -2.96
CA GLY A 40 0.33 3.81 -4.15
C GLY A 40 1.15 4.38 -5.28
N ASN A 41 2.45 4.51 -5.08
CA ASN A 41 3.37 4.86 -6.14
C ASN A 41 3.54 3.66 -7.05
N LYS A 42 3.80 3.96 -8.33
CA LYS A 42 4.14 2.96 -9.33
C LYS A 42 5.26 2.06 -8.80
N PHE A 43 5.07 0.75 -8.91
CA PHE A 43 6.07 -0.20 -8.49
C PHE A 43 7.31 -0.05 -9.36
N GLN A 44 8.44 0.20 -8.72
CA GLN A 44 9.71 0.28 -9.40
C GLN A 44 10.72 -0.57 -8.63
N ALA A 45 11.28 -1.56 -9.32
CA ALA A 45 12.33 -2.41 -8.78
C ALA A 45 13.53 -1.53 -8.34
N GLY A 46 14.08 -1.83 -7.17
CA GLY A 46 15.19 -1.06 -6.59
C GLY A 46 14.79 0.20 -5.82
N ARG A 47 13.52 0.64 -5.88
CA ARG A 47 13.06 1.72 -5.00
C ARG A 47 12.74 1.24 -3.59
N HIS A 48 12.98 2.14 -2.63
CA HIS A 48 12.68 1.93 -1.23
C HIS A 48 11.28 2.47 -0.91
N CYS A 49 10.45 1.66 -0.25
CA CYS A 49 9.15 2.10 0.25
C CYS A 49 9.19 2.15 1.79
N THR A 50 9.35 3.35 2.37
CA THR A 50 9.35 3.57 3.83
C THR A 50 8.05 3.16 4.51
N HIS A 51 6.94 3.14 3.77
CA HIS A 51 5.64 2.71 4.27
C HIS A 51 5.47 1.18 4.33
N SER A 52 6.37 0.44 3.67
CA SER A 52 6.37 -1.02 3.69
C SER A 52 7.17 -1.55 4.88
N PRO A 53 6.71 -2.61 5.58
CA PRO A 53 7.47 -3.21 6.68
C PRO A 53 8.83 -3.76 6.23
N THR A 54 8.92 -4.25 5.00
CA THR A 54 10.16 -4.77 4.40
C THR A 54 10.99 -3.69 3.74
N LYS A 55 10.59 -2.42 3.86
CA LYS A 55 11.27 -1.28 3.23
C LYS A 55 11.34 -1.34 1.69
N LYS A 56 10.57 -2.24 1.08
CA LYS A 56 10.52 -2.48 -0.37
C LYS A 56 9.11 -2.23 -0.90
N HIS A 57 9.00 -1.81 -2.16
CA HIS A 57 7.69 -1.78 -2.82
C HIS A 57 7.13 -3.20 -2.90
N SER A 58 5.83 -3.36 -2.69
CA SER A 58 5.13 -4.64 -2.76
C SER A 58 3.91 -4.48 -3.63
N LEU A 59 3.65 -5.46 -4.50
CA LEU A 59 2.45 -5.54 -5.33
C LEU A 59 1.46 -6.54 -4.71
N ASP A 60 0.17 -6.34 -4.99
CA ASP A 60 -0.86 -7.38 -4.85
C ASP A 60 -0.87 -8.08 -6.21
N CYS A 61 -0.41 -9.34 -6.27
CA CYS A 61 -0.63 -10.23 -7.42
C CYS A 61 -1.96 -10.96 -7.24
#